data_AF-A0A258I4A6-F1
#
_entry.id   AF-A0A258I4A6-F1
#
_cell.length_a   1.000
_cell.length_b   1.000
_cell.length_c   1.000
_cell.angle_alpha   90.00
_cell.angle_beta   90.00
_cell.angle_gamma   90.00
#
_symmetry.space_group_name_H-M   'P 1'
#
loop_
_entity.id
_entity.type
_entity.pdbx_description
1 polymer ?
#
loop_
_entity_poly.entity_id
_entity_poly.type
_entity_poly.pdbx_seq_one_letter_code
_entity_poly.pdbx_strand_id
1 'polypeptide(L)' 'MAEMPELKVVITNNPDVGNYGQGSESAIALASPAISAAVIDATGKPVRRLPLRPEDVGKAMV' A
#
# COMPACT_ATOMS: atom_id res chain seq x y z
N MET A 1 -9.71 -15.33 2.72
CA MET A 1 -9.30 -15.07 1.32
C MET A 1 -10.18 -14.07 0.60
N ALA A 2 -11.47 -13.90 0.96
CA ALA A 2 -12.39 -12.98 0.27
C ALA A 2 -11.94 -11.51 0.20
N GLU A 3 -11.12 -11.04 1.14
CA GLU A 3 -10.65 -9.65 1.22
C GLU A 3 -9.30 -9.40 0.54
N MET A 4 -8.59 -10.47 0.11
CA MET A 4 -7.32 -10.31 -0.59
C MET A 4 -7.57 -9.91 -2.04
N PRO A 5 -7.01 -8.80 -2.53
CA PRO A 5 -7.14 -8.43 -3.93
C PRO A 5 -6.33 -9.36 -4.84
N GLU A 6 -6.63 -9.34 -6.13
CA GLU A 6 -5.76 -9.94 -7.13
C GLU A 6 -4.38 -9.25 -7.13
N LEU A 7 -3.32 -10.04 -7.05
CA LEU A 7 -1.95 -9.54 -7.04
C LEU A 7 -1.28 -9.80 -8.40
N LYS A 8 -0.92 -8.72 -9.10
CA LYS A 8 -0.03 -8.77 -10.26
C LYS A 8 1.40 -8.51 -9.82
N VAL A 9 2.27 -9.52 -9.94
CA VAL A 9 3.70 -9.40 -9.60
C VAL A 9 4.52 -9.17 -10.85
N VAL A 10 5.34 -8.12 -10.83
CA VAL A 10 6.37 -7.86 -11.86
C VAL A 10 7.72 -7.88 -11.17
N ILE A 11 8.54 -8.87 -11.49
CA ILE A 11 9.90 -8.97 -10.99
C ILE A 11 10.80 -8.12 -11.89
N THR A 12 11.53 -7.19 -11.28
CA THR A 12 12.48 -6.33 -11.99
C THR A 12 13.86 -6.47 -11.35
N ASN A 13 14.90 -6.43 -12.17
CA ASN A 13 16.29 -6.48 -11.75
C ASN A 13 17.09 -5.34 -12.41
N ASN A 14 18.16 -4.91 -11.75
CA ASN A 14 19.17 -4.03 -12.35
C ASN A 14 20.50 -4.82 -12.42
N PRO A 15 20.98 -5.21 -13.61
CA PRO A 15 22.19 -6.04 -13.75
C PRO A 15 23.49 -5.26 -13.57
N ASP A 16 23.47 -3.93 -13.68
CA ASP A 16 24.67 -3.07 -13.56
C ASP A 16 25.15 -2.93 -12.11
N VAL A 17 24.37 -3.45 -11.18
CA VAL A 17 24.58 -3.38 -9.73
C VAL A 17 24.61 -4.80 -9.19
N GLY A 18 25.54 -5.05 -8.27
CA GLY A 18 25.74 -6.37 -7.69
C GLY A 18 24.62 -6.77 -6.73
N ASN A 19 24.97 -7.47 -5.66
CA ASN A 19 23.98 -7.95 -4.70
C ASN A 19 23.61 -6.88 -3.66
N TYR A 20 22.34 -6.45 -3.62
CA TYR A 20 21.82 -5.52 -2.61
C TYR A 20 21.45 -6.16 -1.27
N GLY A 21 21.64 -7.47 -1.12
CA GLY A 21 21.57 -8.15 0.17
C GLY A 21 20.18 -8.36 0.79
N GLN A 22 19.11 -7.63 0.41
CA GLN A 22 17.76 -7.83 0.97
C GLN A 22 16.63 -7.47 -0.01
N GLY A 23 15.93 -8.47 -0.56
CA GLY A 23 14.80 -8.28 -1.49
C GLY A 23 13.40 -8.48 -0.88
N SER A 24 13.31 -9.00 0.35
CA SER A 24 12.03 -9.48 0.90
C SER A 24 11.15 -8.36 1.48
N GLU A 25 11.75 -7.42 2.23
CA GLU A 25 10.98 -6.44 3.01
C GLU A 25 10.35 -5.33 2.14
N SER A 26 10.94 -5.05 0.98
CA SER A 26 10.47 -4.01 0.05
C SER A 26 9.03 -4.23 -0.40
N ALA A 27 8.60 -5.50 -0.51
CA ALA A 27 7.26 -5.86 -0.96
C ALA A 27 6.15 -5.38 0.00
N ILE A 28 6.42 -5.32 1.31
CA ILE A 28 5.41 -4.91 2.29
C ILE A 28 5.42 -3.39 2.56
N ALA A 29 6.55 -2.72 2.33
CA ALA A 29 6.71 -1.29 2.59
C ALA A 29 5.73 -0.41 1.79
N LEU A 30 5.34 -0.85 0.59
CA LEU A 30 4.56 -0.04 -0.36
C LEU A 30 3.04 -0.23 -0.24
N ALA A 31 2.56 -1.35 0.30
CA ALA A 31 1.14 -1.69 0.27
C ALA A 31 0.28 -0.71 1.09
N SER A 32 0.63 -0.47 2.35
CA SER A 32 -0.11 0.43 3.25
C SER A 32 -0.25 1.87 2.74
N PRO A 33 0.83 2.56 2.29
CA PRO A 33 0.69 3.91 1.75
C PRO A 33 -0.07 3.94 0.42
N ALA A 34 0.08 2.93 -0.46
CA ALA A 34 -0.66 2.86 -1.72
C ALA A 34 -2.18 2.70 -1.49
N ILE A 35 -2.59 1.82 -0.57
CA ILE A 35 -3.99 1.65 -0.20
C ILE A 35 -4.55 2.93 0.44
N SER A 36 -3.77 3.60 1.29
CA SER A 36 -4.18 4.88 1.88
C SER A 36 -4.38 5.96 0.82
N ALA A 37 -3.47 6.05 -0.15
CA ALA A 37 -3.60 6.98 -1.27
C ALA A 37 -4.84 6.69 -2.12
N ALA A 38 -5.16 5.41 -2.38
CA ALA A 38 -6.36 5.02 -3.11
C ALA A 38 -7.66 5.40 -2.38
N VAL A 39 -7.70 5.31 -1.05
CA VAL A 39 -8.85 5.79 -0.27
C VAL A 39 -8.97 7.31 -0.33
N ILE A 40 -7.85 8.03 -0.30
CA ILE A 40 -7.85 9.50 -0.45
C ILE A 40 -8.33 9.89 -1.84
N ASP A 41 -7.88 9.20 -2.89
CA ASP A 41 -8.33 9.40 -4.27
C ASP A 41 -9.83 9.18 -4.42
N ALA A 42 -10.35 8.08 -3.86
CA ALA A 42 -11.78 7.75 -3.93
C ALA A 42 -12.69 8.71 -3.16
N THR A 43 -12.18 9.37 -2.12
CA THR A 43 -13.00 10.16 -1.18
C THR A 43 -12.71 11.66 -1.19
N GLY A 44 -11.57 12.08 -1.73
CA GLY A 44 -11.05 13.44 -1.64
C GLY A 44 -10.64 13.87 -0.21
N LYS A 45 -10.69 12.97 0.78
CA LYS A 45 -10.44 13.28 2.19
C LYS A 45 -9.16 12.61 2.70
N PRO A 46 -8.23 13.36 3.33
CA PRO A 46 -7.00 12.78 3.84
C PRO A 46 -7.24 11.95 5.12
N VAL A 47 -7.11 10.62 5.03
CA VAL A 47 -7.12 9.72 6.21
C VAL A 47 -5.67 9.38 6.60
N ARG A 48 -5.23 9.85 7.77
CA ARG A 48 -3.82 9.76 8.22
C ARG A 48 -3.56 8.78 9.38
N ARG A 49 -4.55 7.96 9.72
CA ARG A 49 -4.46 6.97 10.80
C ARG A 49 -4.57 5.56 10.21
N LEU A 50 -3.53 4.76 10.40
CA LEU A 50 -3.53 3.34 10.06
C LEU A 50 -3.81 2.47 11.30
N PRO A 51 -4.43 1.29 11.14
CA PRO A 51 -5.08 0.80 9.91
C PRO A 51 -6.35 1.59 9.57
N LEU A 52 -6.77 1.56 8.29
CA LEU A 52 -7.95 2.29 7.77
C LEU A 52 -9.26 1.64 8.23
N ARG A 53 -9.52 1.67 9.53
CA ARG A 53 -10.74 1.13 10.11
C ARG A 53 -11.95 1.97 9.65
N PRO A 54 -13.12 1.36 9.42
CA PRO A 54 -14.31 2.09 8.98
C PRO A 54 -14.65 3.30 9.86
N GLU A 55 -14.47 3.22 11.18
CA GLU A 55 -14.69 4.35 12.08
C GLU A 55 -13.71 5.51 11.87
N ASP A 56 -12.45 5.23 11.52
CA ASP A 56 -11.42 6.24 11.32
C ASP A 56 -11.55 6.88 9.92
N VAL A 57 -11.99 6.11 8.92
CA VAL A 57 -12.37 6.63 7.60
C VAL A 57 -13.63 7.49 7.72
N GLY A 58 -14.67 7.01 8.41
CA GLY A 58 -15.94 7.73 8.57
C GLY A 58 -15.77 9.09 9.26
N LYS A 59 -14.90 9.19 10.27
CA LYS A 59 -14.56 10.47 10.91
C LYS A 59 -13.97 11.52 9.96
N ALA A 60 -13.29 11.10 8.90
CA ALA A 60 -12.71 12.01 7.92
C ALA A 60 -13.71 12.49 6.85
N MET A 61 -14.90 11.87 6.79
CA MET A 61 -15.95 12.16 5.79
C MET A 61 -16.98 13.19 6.25
N VAL A 62 -17.04 13.49 7.55
CA VAL A 62 -17.87 14.53 8.15
C VAL A 62 -17.09 15.84 8.30
#